data_AF-A0ABD6ALG3-F1
#
_entry.id   AF-A0ABD6ALG3-F1
#
_cell.length_a   1.000
_cell.length_b   1.000
_cell.length_c   1.000
_cell.angle_alpha   90.00
_cell.angle_beta   90.00
_cell.angle_gamma   90.00
#
_symmetry.space_group_name_H-M   'P 1'
#
loop_
_entity.id
_entity.type
_entity.pdbx_description
1 polymer ?
#
loop_
_entity_poly.entity_id
_entity_poly.type
_entity_poly.pdbx_seq_one_letter_code
_entity_poly.pdbx_strand_id
1 'polypeptide(L)' 'MSQMKCYPKMRQRGVVTIPEEVRDGLDLEEGDQLELTVVKLD' A
#
# COMPACT_ATOMS: atom_id res chain seq x y z
N MET A 1 2.27 -6.85 15.37
CA MET A 1 2.51 -6.46 13.96
C MET A 1 1.15 -6.28 13.33
N SER A 2 0.73 -5.04 13.10
CA SER A 2 -0.54 -4.78 12.40
C SER A 2 -0.28 -4.94 10.91
N GLN A 3 -1.00 -5.83 10.24
CA GLN A 3 -0.92 -5.99 8.79
C GLN A 3 -2.28 -5.59 8.22
N MET A 4 -2.27 -4.63 7.30
CA MET A 4 -3.47 -4.17 6.62
C MET A 4 -3.38 -4.52 5.13
N LYS A 5 -4.46 -5.05 4.57
CA LYS A 5 -4.54 -5.40 3.15
C LYS A 5 -5.28 -4.29 2.41
N CYS A 6 -4.70 -3.79 1.33
CA CYS A 6 -5.39 -2.98 0.33
C CYS A 6 -5.25 -3.59 -1.06
N TYR A 7 -6.16 -3.21 -1.95
CA TYR A 7 -6.22 -3.72 -3.32
C TYR A 7 -6.19 -2.56 -4.33
N PRO A 8 -5.12 -1.74 -4.34
CA PRO A 8 -5.02 -0.62 -5.28
C PRO A 8 -4.82 -1.13 -6.70
N LYS A 9 -5.38 -0.41 -7.67
CA LYS A 9 -5.09 -0.64 -9.09
C LYS A 9 -3.72 -0.04 -9.43
N MET A 10 -2.94 -0.78 -10.20
CA MET A 10 -1.69 -0.27 -10.77
C MET A 10 -2.00 0.87 -11.74
N ARG A 11 -1.32 2.01 -11.57
CA ARG A 11 -1.39 3.17 -12.47
C ARG A 11 -0.26 3.11 -13.50
N GLN A 12 -0.19 4.13 -14.35
CA GLN A 12 0.88 4.24 -15.34
C GLN A 12 2.26 4.16 -14.67
N ARG A 13 3.22 3.55 -15.38
CA ARG A 13 4.61 3.39 -14.92
C ARG A 13 4.76 2.54 -13.64
N GLY A 14 3.79 1.69 -13.33
CA GLY A 14 3.89 0.75 -12.20
C GLY A 14 3.65 1.38 -10.83
N VAL A 15 3.11 2.62 -10.78
CA VAL A 15 2.82 3.29 -9.51
C VAL A 15 1.56 2.71 -8.87
N VAL A 16 1.62 2.39 -7.58
CA VAL A 16 0.46 2.09 -6.75
C VAL A 16 0.32 3.17 -5.69
N THR A 17 -0.91 3.60 -5.42
CA THR A 17 -1.21 4.57 -4.36
C THR A 17 -1.72 3.82 -3.15
N ILE A 18 -1.09 4.00 -1.99
CA ILE A 18 -1.58 3.46 -0.72
C ILE A 18 -2.79 4.30 -0.30
N PRO A 19 -3.99 3.69 -0.12
CA PRO A 19 -5.18 4.41 0.32
C PRO A 19 -4.98 5.06 1.70
N GLU A 20 -5.70 6.16 1.96
CA GLU A 20 -5.64 6.91 3.22
C GLU A 20 -5.94 6.02 4.43
N GLU A 21 -6.97 5.16 4.36
CA GLU A 21 -7.31 4.22 5.43
C GLU A 21 -6.15 3.29 5.85
N VAL A 22 -5.26 2.95 4.91
CA VAL A 22 -4.08 2.11 5.17
C VAL A 22 -2.93 2.93 5.71
N ARG A 23 -2.74 4.16 5.22
CA ARG A 23 -1.71 5.06 5.76
C ARG A 23 -2.01 5.38 7.22
N ASP A 24 -3.24 5.76 7.53
CA ASP A 24 -3.65 6.11 8.88
C ASP A 24 -3.68 4.87 9.79
N GLY A 25 -4.16 3.73 9.26
CA GLY A 25 -4.24 2.48 10.02
C GLY A 25 -2.88 1.84 10.34
N LEU A 26 -1.83 2.18 9.59
CA LEU A 26 -0.46 1.71 9.81
C LEU A 26 0.50 2.82 10.30
N ASP A 27 -0.02 4.04 10.52
CA ASP A 27 0.75 5.23 10.93
C ASP A 27 1.94 5.51 10.01
N LEU A 28 1.69 5.50 8.69
CA LEU A 28 2.72 5.68 7.67
C LEU A 28 3.03 7.16 7.43
N GLU A 29 4.29 7.54 7.52
CA GLU A 29 4.79 8.89 7.28
C GLU A 29 5.68 8.99 6.03
N GLU A 30 5.93 10.22 5.58
CA GLU A 30 6.87 10.47 4.49
C GLU A 30 8.29 10.07 4.90
N GLY A 31 8.90 9.15 4.11
CA GLY A 31 10.25 8.64 4.38
C GLY A 31 10.27 7.22 4.95
N ASP A 32 9.13 6.68 5.36
CA ASP A 32 9.05 5.31 5.84
C ASP A 32 9.36 4.28 4.76
N GLN A 33 10.14 3.27 5.15
CA GLN A 33 10.43 2.13 4.29
C GLN A 33 9.36 1.05 4.48
N LEU A 34 8.73 0.65 3.38
CA LEU A 34 7.63 -0.31 3.39
C LEU A 34 8.05 -1.64 2.78
N GLU A 35 7.71 -2.74 3.44
CA GLU A 35 7.74 -4.08 2.85
C GLU A 35 6.40 -4.38 2.18
N LEU A 36 6.42 -4.75 0.89
CA LEU A 36 5.21 -4.97 0.10
C LEU A 36 5.19 -6.40 -0.45
N THR A 37 4.05 -7.09 -0.28
CA THR A 37 3.76 -8.35 -0.96
C THR A 37 2.71 -8.12 -2.03
N VAL A 38 3.05 -8.36 -3.30
CA VAL A 38 2.17 -8.13 -4.45
C VAL A 38 1.55 -9.44 -4.93
N VAL A 39 0.21 -9.47 -5.01
CA VAL A 39 -0.57 -10.59 -5.58
C VAL A 39 -1.50 -10.02 -6.64
N LYS A 40 -1.39 -10.51 -7.89
CA LYS A 40 -2.34 -10.17 -8.95
C LYS A 40 -3.67 -10.88 -8.68
N LEU A 41 -4.78 -10.13 -8.78
CA LEU A 41 -6.13 -10.67 -8.71
C LEU A 41 -6.74 -10.71 -10.11
N ASP A 42 -7.44 -11.79 -10.43
CA ASP A 42 -8.16 -12.01 -11.69
C ASP A 42 -9.62 -11.53 -11.61
#